data_AF-A0AAD5DYS4-F1
#
_entry.id   AF-A0AAD5DYS4-F1
#
_cell.length_a   1.000
_cell.length_b   1.000
_cell.length_c   1.000
_cell.angle_alpha   90.00
_cell.angle_beta   90.00
_cell.angle_gamma   90.00
#
_symmetry.space_group_name_H-M   'P 1'
#
loop_
_entity.id
_entity.type
_entity.pdbx_description
1 polymer ?
#
loop_
_entity_poly.entity_id
_entity_poly.type
_entity_poly.pdbx_seq_one_letter_code
_entity_poly.pdbx_strand_id
1 'polypeptide(L)'
;MRLALLLALCGLAVAQTATKVWIAANAGAPGSQEANITKLVRVLETNGGDLVADAVKWFAQTANAVRGADEQLPWVALVNGGSVRASIPAGPISQQQVLDLVPFPDWLVAKRVKAADLLIALENGVSKWQDTPIDPAGRFPLVSGLRYVFDPTQPVGRRILAAKLGDGRKLLRDYFGEVVVVTNNFVAGGNDGYAILAAAPTVANRTNDGLPQIVGSYLARFSPVSPATDGRIANCLLTAGIPACGPAYKKALGVSMVWLTADQGQPRTPEAKVSYVVRRQETNLGNLIADSLLLTARMSWTRYPLPADLKGLPLVALFNAGTLQDSIPAGPVTVGKLQGALPYSVDGITIKRVTAAGLVAALNNGVSIWGTKQTLTDGRFPQVGGMKFAFDARTRRVLSVHLGNGAWLFGAPAPTKHHTPVVYTGDLLLITNNYVAEGGDGYAAIQASPTVYSQDGDFVNAAVARALQALPVPFSVGTQGRITIVKRRHQH
;
A
#
# COMPACT_ATOMS: atom_id res chain seq x y z
N MET A 1 73.20 -21.60 -20.53
CA MET A 1 73.51 -20.28 -19.96
C MET A 1 72.39 -19.93 -18.99
N ARG A 2 72.52 -20.24 -17.70
CA ARG A 2 73.12 -19.39 -16.64
C ARG A 2 72.35 -18.06 -16.49
N LEU A 3 71.54 -17.96 -15.42
CA LEU A 3 71.80 -17.19 -14.19
C LEU A 3 71.41 -15.70 -14.39
N ALA A 4 70.31 -15.18 -13.86
CA ALA A 4 70.04 -14.85 -12.45
C ALA A 4 71.18 -14.04 -11.80
N LEU A 5 70.88 -12.79 -11.37
CA LEU A 5 71.19 -12.21 -10.05
C LEU A 5 70.59 -10.78 -10.00
N LEU A 6 69.62 -10.47 -9.12
CA LEU A 6 69.74 -10.13 -7.67
C LEU A 6 70.29 -8.68 -7.48
N LEU A 7 69.97 -7.87 -6.46
CA LEU A 7 69.11 -7.94 -5.28
C LEU A 7 69.21 -6.59 -4.54
N ALA A 8 68.16 -6.22 -3.80
CA ALA A 8 68.23 -5.72 -2.41
C ALA A 8 66.78 -5.65 -1.88
N LEU A 9 66.20 -6.67 -1.25
CA LEU A 9 66.36 -7.17 0.13
C LEU A 9 66.14 -6.13 1.25
N CYS A 10 64.96 -6.21 1.85
CA CYS A 10 64.68 -6.41 3.29
C CYS A 10 63.23 -6.95 3.34
N GLY A 11 62.86 -8.15 3.78
CA GLY A 11 63.43 -9.00 4.82
C GLY A 11 62.59 -8.86 6.09
N LEU A 12 61.48 -9.60 6.21
CA LEU A 12 60.92 -10.09 7.49
C LEU A 12 59.76 -11.09 7.29
N ALA A 13 60.09 -12.34 7.63
CA ALA A 13 59.32 -13.38 8.31
C ALA A 13 57.84 -13.69 7.96
N VAL A 14 57.62 -14.99 7.80
CA VAL A 14 56.36 -15.74 7.84
C VAL A 14 55.48 -15.31 9.02
N ALA A 15 54.22 -15.02 8.72
CA ALA A 15 53.11 -15.34 9.62
C ALA A 15 52.00 -15.99 8.79
N GLN A 16 51.84 -17.30 8.95
CA GLN A 16 50.56 -17.97 8.73
C GLN A 16 49.55 -17.30 9.66
N THR A 17 48.91 -16.23 9.21
CA THR A 17 47.77 -15.65 9.92
C THR A 17 46.53 -16.35 9.42
N ALA A 18 45.89 -17.08 10.33
CA ALA A 18 44.64 -17.78 10.14
C ALA A 18 43.60 -16.89 9.44
N THR A 19 43.40 -17.10 8.14
CA THR A 19 42.39 -16.38 7.37
C THR A 19 41.02 -16.98 7.64
N LYS A 20 40.32 -16.34 8.58
CA LYS A 20 38.89 -16.44 8.84
C LYS A 20 38.10 -16.40 7.51
N VAL A 21 37.39 -17.46 7.14
CA VAL A 21 36.15 -17.45 6.32
C VAL A 21 35.11 -16.47 6.90
N TRP A 22 35.03 -15.27 6.35
CA TRP A 22 33.96 -14.34 6.71
C TRP A 22 32.69 -14.72 5.96
N ILE A 23 31.56 -14.77 6.67
CA ILE A 23 30.27 -14.33 6.13
C ILE A 23 30.51 -12.85 5.77
N ALA A 24 30.91 -12.60 4.53
CA ALA A 24 31.69 -11.41 4.14
C ALA A 24 31.06 -10.09 4.58
N ALA A 25 31.89 -9.24 5.18
CA ALA A 25 31.56 -7.84 5.42
C ALA A 25 31.13 -7.19 4.10
N ASN A 26 29.98 -6.51 4.12
CA ASN A 26 29.67 -5.53 3.08
C ASN A 26 30.84 -4.55 2.98
N ALA A 27 31.39 -4.36 1.79
CA ALA A 27 32.34 -3.29 1.52
C ALA A 27 31.69 -1.95 1.92
N GLY A 28 32.16 -1.33 3.02
CA GLY A 28 31.78 0.05 3.39
C GLY A 28 31.28 0.30 4.81
N ALA A 29 31.27 -0.66 5.76
CA ALA A 29 30.85 -0.37 7.14
C ALA A 29 32.04 0.05 8.04
N PRO A 30 32.09 1.27 8.61
CA PRO A 30 33.11 1.67 9.57
C PRO A 30 32.71 1.30 11.02
N GLY A 31 33.60 0.60 11.73
CA GLY A 31 33.81 0.71 13.19
C GLY A 31 32.95 -0.12 14.17
N SER A 32 33.63 -0.97 14.97
CA SER A 32 33.20 -1.78 16.14
C SER A 32 32.33 -3.04 15.85
N GLN A 33 32.94 -4.23 15.97
CA GLN A 33 32.78 -5.35 15.04
C GLN A 33 31.95 -6.58 15.47
N GLU A 34 31.18 -6.59 16.57
CA GLU A 34 30.30 -7.75 16.88
C GLU A 34 28.86 -7.36 17.28
N ALA A 35 28.67 -6.37 18.16
CA ALA A 35 27.34 -5.95 18.61
C ALA A 35 26.50 -5.22 17.52
N ASN A 36 27.13 -4.72 16.45
CA ASN A 36 26.47 -4.02 15.36
C ASN A 36 26.12 -4.92 14.17
N ILE A 37 26.72 -6.11 14.04
CA ILE A 37 26.55 -6.99 12.86
C ILE A 37 25.19 -7.70 12.90
N THR A 38 24.72 -8.13 14.08
CA THR A 38 23.40 -8.76 14.25
C THR A 38 22.22 -7.85 13.90
N LYS A 39 22.47 -6.54 13.77
CA LYS A 39 21.45 -5.57 13.41
C LYS A 39 21.32 -5.40 11.89
N LEU A 40 22.31 -5.85 11.12
CA LEU A 40 22.33 -5.72 9.65
C LEU A 40 21.24 -6.56 8.96
N VAL A 41 20.97 -7.77 9.47
CA VAL A 41 19.85 -8.63 9.02
C VAL A 41 18.47 -7.97 9.20
N ARG A 42 18.40 -6.84 9.90
CA ARG A 42 17.16 -6.08 10.12
C ARG A 42 17.03 -4.86 9.20
N VAL A 43 18.01 -4.59 8.34
CA VAL A 43 18.04 -3.36 7.51
C VAL A 43 18.54 -3.58 6.08
N LEU A 44 19.23 -4.68 5.77
CA LEU A 44 19.79 -4.96 4.45
C LEU A 44 19.97 -6.46 4.18
N GLU A 45 20.29 -6.81 2.94
CA GLU A 45 20.68 -8.17 2.54
C GLU A 45 21.97 -8.61 3.24
N THR A 46 21.93 -9.75 3.91
CA THR A 46 23.13 -10.40 4.41
C THR A 46 23.11 -11.84 3.96
N ASN A 47 24.29 -12.36 3.63
CA ASN A 47 24.47 -13.77 3.30
C ASN A 47 24.09 -14.72 4.44
N GLY A 48 24.22 -14.30 5.72
CA GLY A 48 23.68 -15.06 6.85
C GLY A 48 22.15 -15.15 6.82
N GLY A 49 21.48 -14.06 6.47
CA GLY A 49 20.02 -14.04 6.28
C GLY A 49 19.57 -14.84 5.06
N ASP A 50 20.32 -14.75 3.95
CA ASP A 50 20.06 -15.52 2.74
C ASP A 50 20.20 -17.02 3.00
N LEU A 51 21.23 -17.44 3.72
CA LEU A 51 21.44 -18.83 4.11
C LEU A 51 20.25 -19.38 4.92
N VAL A 52 19.74 -18.61 5.88
CA VAL A 52 18.59 -19.02 6.69
C VAL A 52 17.32 -19.11 5.83
N ALA A 53 17.06 -18.13 4.95
CA ALA A 53 15.92 -18.16 4.06
C ALA A 53 16.00 -19.30 3.03
N ASP A 54 17.19 -19.58 2.50
CA ASP A 54 17.46 -20.70 1.60
C ASP A 54 17.28 -22.04 2.30
N ALA A 55 17.72 -22.18 3.55
CA ALA A 55 17.50 -23.37 4.37
C ALA A 55 16.02 -23.64 4.62
N VAL A 56 15.24 -22.61 4.96
CA VAL A 56 13.79 -22.72 5.16
C VAL A 56 13.09 -23.14 3.87
N LYS A 57 13.42 -22.49 2.75
CA LYS A 57 12.82 -22.85 1.45
C LYS A 57 13.18 -24.27 1.03
N TRP A 58 14.46 -24.63 1.11
CA TRP A 58 14.97 -25.95 0.76
C TRP A 58 14.26 -27.03 1.57
N PHE A 59 14.23 -26.89 2.90
CA PHE A 59 13.65 -27.89 3.77
C PHE A 59 12.17 -28.09 3.47
N ALA A 60 11.43 -27.01 3.24
CA ALA A 60 10.01 -27.09 2.90
C ALA A 60 9.76 -27.92 1.63
N GLN A 61 10.64 -27.75 0.63
CA GLN A 61 10.57 -28.48 -0.64
C GLN A 61 10.99 -29.95 -0.49
N THR A 62 12.05 -30.23 0.28
CA THR A 62 12.56 -31.60 0.43
C THR A 62 11.80 -32.44 1.44
N ALA A 63 11.23 -31.83 2.47
CA ALA A 63 10.45 -32.53 3.49
C ALA A 63 9.06 -32.93 2.98
N ASN A 64 8.71 -32.62 1.71
CA ASN A 64 7.36 -32.73 1.17
C ASN A 64 6.31 -32.17 2.14
N ALA A 65 6.67 -31.05 2.80
CA ALA A 65 5.83 -30.41 3.80
C ALA A 65 4.53 -29.91 3.17
N VAL A 66 4.59 -29.57 1.88
CA VAL A 66 3.48 -29.17 1.03
C VAL A 66 3.29 -30.23 -0.05
N ARG A 67 2.03 -30.60 -0.36
CA ARG A 67 1.69 -31.64 -1.35
C ARG A 67 0.52 -31.20 -2.24
N GLY A 68 0.43 -31.78 -3.43
CA GLY A 68 -0.73 -31.62 -4.31
C GLY A 68 -0.70 -30.33 -5.11
N ALA A 69 -1.86 -29.67 -5.29
CA ALA A 69 -1.97 -28.47 -6.14
C ALA A 69 -1.09 -27.30 -5.67
N ASP A 70 -0.77 -27.22 -4.37
CA ASP A 70 0.13 -26.22 -3.80
C ASP A 70 1.59 -26.37 -4.23
N GLU A 71 2.02 -27.59 -4.57
CA GLU A 71 3.40 -27.88 -4.96
C GLU A 71 3.79 -27.17 -6.27
N GLN A 72 2.80 -26.92 -7.13
CA GLN A 72 2.95 -26.25 -8.42
C GLN A 72 2.99 -24.70 -8.32
N LEU A 73 2.64 -24.14 -7.16
CA LEU A 73 2.69 -22.70 -6.94
C LEU A 73 4.14 -22.23 -6.75
N PRO A 74 4.46 -20.95 -7.00
CA PRO A 74 5.78 -20.41 -6.66
C PRO A 74 6.02 -20.43 -5.14
N TRP A 75 7.22 -20.84 -4.72
CA TRP A 75 7.61 -20.91 -3.31
C TRP A 75 8.48 -19.73 -2.92
N VAL A 76 8.11 -19.04 -1.85
CA VAL A 76 8.84 -17.94 -1.25
C VAL A 76 9.11 -18.26 0.21
N ALA A 77 10.36 -18.27 0.65
CA ALA A 77 10.65 -18.19 2.07
C ALA A 77 10.68 -16.73 2.50
N LEU A 78 10.07 -16.44 3.65
CA LEU A 78 10.14 -15.15 4.33
C LEU A 78 10.49 -15.42 5.79
N VAL A 79 11.62 -14.91 6.25
CA VAL A 79 12.07 -15.00 7.64
C VAL A 79 12.28 -13.58 8.15
N ASN A 80 11.68 -13.21 9.27
CA ASN A 80 11.92 -11.90 9.86
C ASN A 80 13.35 -11.83 10.41
N GLY A 81 14.06 -10.72 10.17
CA GLY A 81 15.45 -10.53 10.60
C GLY A 81 15.65 -10.66 12.11
N GLY A 82 14.58 -10.51 12.89
CA GLY A 82 14.54 -10.79 14.32
C GLY A 82 14.83 -12.25 14.69
N SER A 83 14.65 -13.21 13.78
CA SER A 83 14.97 -14.61 14.01
C SER A 83 16.47 -14.91 13.95
N VAL A 84 17.27 -14.03 13.32
CA VAL A 84 18.72 -14.22 13.18
C VAL A 84 19.46 -13.41 14.24
N ARG A 85 20.21 -14.08 15.13
CA ARG A 85 20.69 -13.53 16.40
C ARG A 85 22.21 -13.59 16.61
N ALA A 86 22.94 -14.23 15.71
CA ALA A 86 24.39 -14.24 15.72
C ALA A 86 24.97 -14.21 14.30
N SER A 87 26.29 -14.17 14.22
CA SER A 87 27.04 -14.47 13.00
C SER A 87 27.85 -15.73 13.23
N ILE A 88 28.03 -16.54 12.18
CA ILE A 88 28.87 -17.73 12.24
C ILE A 88 30.25 -17.37 11.68
N PRO A 89 31.32 -17.47 12.47
CA PRO A 89 32.65 -17.26 11.97
C PRO A 89 33.05 -18.40 11.04
N ALA A 90 34.09 -18.09 10.31
CA ALA A 90 34.85 -18.98 9.50
C ALA A 90 35.09 -20.41 9.96
N GLY A 91 35.05 -21.32 8.99
CA GLY A 91 35.64 -22.64 9.15
C GLY A 91 34.60 -23.65 9.65
N PRO A 92 35.01 -24.63 10.48
CA PRO A 92 34.10 -25.63 10.99
C PRO A 92 32.93 -25.00 11.74
N ILE A 93 31.70 -25.35 11.32
CA ILE A 93 30.47 -24.86 11.95
C ILE A 93 30.02 -25.87 12.99
N SER A 94 29.89 -25.45 14.25
CA SER A 94 29.38 -26.27 15.34
C SER A 94 27.86 -26.16 15.49
N GLN A 95 27.24 -27.15 16.13
CA GLN A 95 25.82 -27.09 16.45
C GLN A 95 25.49 -25.91 17.36
N GLN A 96 26.38 -25.55 18.29
CA GLN A 96 26.19 -24.38 19.15
C GLN A 96 26.09 -23.09 18.31
N GLN A 97 26.93 -22.93 17.28
CA GLN A 97 26.87 -21.76 16.40
C GLN A 97 25.56 -21.68 15.61
N VAL A 98 24.96 -22.82 15.26
CA VAL A 98 23.61 -22.85 14.64
C VAL A 98 22.53 -22.42 15.64
N LEU A 99 22.62 -22.88 16.90
CA LEU A 99 21.73 -22.46 17.97
C LEU A 99 21.89 -20.96 18.29
N ASP A 100 23.10 -20.43 18.27
CA ASP A 100 23.34 -19.00 18.47
C ASP A 100 22.79 -18.17 17.30
N LEU A 101 22.88 -18.68 16.06
CA LEU A 101 22.39 -18.02 14.86
C LEU A 101 20.85 -17.90 14.85
N VAL A 102 20.14 -18.98 15.15
CA VAL A 102 18.66 -19.05 15.16
C VAL A 102 18.17 -19.69 16.47
N PRO A 103 18.20 -18.95 17.61
CA PRO A 103 18.03 -19.53 18.94
C PRO A 103 16.59 -19.86 19.32
N PHE A 104 15.63 -19.35 18.56
CA PHE A 104 14.22 -19.56 18.87
C PHE A 104 13.79 -20.96 18.43
N PRO A 105 13.02 -21.69 19.26
CA PRO A 105 12.45 -22.99 18.91
C PRO A 105 11.23 -22.84 17.99
N ASP A 106 11.26 -21.83 17.13
CA ASP A 106 10.26 -21.62 16.09
C ASP A 106 10.31 -22.79 15.11
N TRP A 107 9.17 -23.11 14.51
CA TRP A 107 9.05 -24.20 13.55
C TRP A 107 8.45 -23.73 12.23
N LEU A 108 8.60 -24.57 11.20
CA LEU A 108 8.19 -24.22 9.85
C LEU A 108 6.67 -24.25 9.66
N VAL A 109 6.14 -23.20 9.04
CA VAL A 109 4.75 -23.09 8.61
C VAL A 109 4.72 -22.66 7.15
N ALA A 110 3.89 -23.31 6.34
CA ALA A 110 3.61 -22.92 4.97
C ALA A 110 2.19 -22.38 4.85
N LYS A 111 2.06 -21.22 4.22
CA LYS A 111 0.80 -20.49 3.98
C LYS A 111 0.56 -20.35 2.48
N ARG A 112 -0.69 -20.51 2.04
CA ARG A 112 -1.11 -20.16 0.67
C ARG A 112 -1.53 -18.70 0.68
N VAL A 113 -0.80 -17.85 -0.02
CA VAL A 113 -0.91 -16.39 0.07
C VAL A 113 -1.15 -15.80 -1.30
N LYS A 114 -2.07 -14.85 -1.43
CA LYS A 114 -2.23 -14.09 -2.68
C LYS A 114 -0.99 -13.22 -2.91
N ALA A 115 -0.58 -13.04 -4.16
CA ALA A 115 0.57 -12.20 -4.50
C ALA A 115 0.47 -10.78 -3.93
N ALA A 116 -0.73 -10.19 -3.93
CA ALA A 116 -1.00 -8.87 -3.34
C ALA A 116 -0.78 -8.86 -1.83
N ASP A 117 -1.16 -9.93 -1.13
CA ASP A 117 -0.98 -10.07 0.32
C ASP A 117 0.49 -10.27 0.68
N LEU A 118 1.26 -10.97 -0.15
CA LEU A 118 2.71 -11.04 -0.02
C LEU A 118 3.36 -9.66 -0.19
N LEU A 119 2.87 -8.82 -1.10
CA LEU A 119 3.36 -7.44 -1.24
C LEU A 119 3.09 -6.62 0.03
N ILE A 120 1.91 -6.75 0.63
CA ILE A 120 1.56 -6.13 1.91
C ILE A 120 2.50 -6.62 3.03
N ALA A 121 2.81 -7.91 3.07
CA ALA A 121 3.74 -8.48 4.04
C ALA A 121 5.15 -7.86 3.90
N LEU A 122 5.66 -7.72 2.66
CA LEU A 122 6.95 -7.08 2.41
C LEU A 122 6.95 -5.60 2.84
N GLU A 123 5.87 -4.86 2.53
CA GLU A 123 5.69 -3.47 2.98
C GLU A 123 5.68 -3.34 4.51
N ASN A 124 5.02 -4.27 5.22
CA ASN A 124 5.12 -4.33 6.69
C ASN A 124 6.57 -4.57 7.13
N GLY A 125 7.28 -5.49 6.48
CA GLY A 125 8.66 -5.82 6.83
C GLY A 125 9.60 -4.61 6.73
N VAL A 126 9.41 -3.73 5.75
CA VAL A 126 10.23 -2.50 5.59
C VAL A 126 9.62 -1.25 6.25
N SER A 127 8.44 -1.36 6.89
CA SER A 127 7.70 -0.22 7.46
C SER A 127 8.41 0.51 8.59
N LYS A 128 9.17 -0.22 9.42
CA LYS A 128 9.93 0.34 10.54
C LYS A 128 11.43 0.38 10.27
N TRP A 129 11.81 0.34 8.99
CA TRP A 129 13.20 0.52 8.62
C TRP A 129 13.71 1.89 9.10
N GLN A 130 14.91 1.89 9.68
CA GLN A 130 15.63 3.06 10.18
C GLN A 130 17.04 3.04 9.62
N ASP A 131 17.57 4.23 9.32
CA ASP A 131 18.94 4.43 8.85
C ASP A 131 19.99 4.31 9.99
N THR A 132 19.53 4.40 11.24
CA THR A 132 20.37 4.34 12.44
C THR A 132 20.22 2.99 13.16
N PRO A 133 21.33 2.27 13.41
CA PRO A 133 21.32 0.92 14.00
C PRO A 133 21.14 0.91 15.52
N ILE A 134 20.41 1.86 16.11
CA ILE A 134 20.29 1.93 17.58
C ILE A 134 19.43 0.75 18.09
N ASP A 135 18.31 0.43 17.42
CA ASP A 135 17.60 -0.87 17.54
C ASP A 135 16.59 -1.08 16.40
N PRO A 136 17.03 -1.54 15.21
CA PRO A 136 16.12 -1.75 14.09
C PRO A 136 15.12 -2.85 14.41
N ALA A 137 13.87 -2.67 13.98
CA ALA A 137 12.79 -3.62 14.24
C ALA A 137 13.08 -5.00 13.63
N GLY A 138 12.76 -6.08 14.35
CA GLY A 138 12.99 -7.46 13.89
C GLY A 138 12.20 -7.88 12.65
N ARG A 139 11.21 -7.09 12.22
CA ARG A 139 10.26 -7.44 11.16
C ARG A 139 10.83 -7.47 9.74
N PHE A 140 12.06 -7.02 9.49
CA PHE A 140 12.63 -6.94 8.13
C PHE A 140 12.62 -8.31 7.42
N PRO A 141 12.14 -8.42 6.16
CA PRO A 141 11.93 -9.71 5.52
C PRO A 141 13.20 -10.19 4.80
N LEU A 142 13.86 -11.19 5.37
CA LEU A 142 14.87 -12.01 4.68
C LEU A 142 14.14 -13.00 3.77
N VAL A 143 14.57 -13.15 2.52
CA VAL A 143 13.78 -13.89 1.51
C VAL A 143 14.60 -14.90 0.71
N SER A 144 13.91 -15.96 0.24
CA SER A 144 14.39 -16.86 -0.80
C SER A 144 13.27 -17.17 -1.78
N GLY A 145 13.57 -17.31 -3.07
CA GLY A 145 12.55 -17.46 -4.12
C GLY A 145 11.80 -16.17 -4.47
N LEU A 146 12.24 -15.03 -3.94
CA LEU A 146 11.77 -13.69 -4.25
C LEU A 146 12.98 -12.75 -4.30
N ARG A 147 12.94 -11.76 -5.19
CA ARG A 147 13.83 -10.59 -5.15
C ARG A 147 13.00 -9.32 -4.99
N TYR A 148 13.43 -8.39 -4.16
CA TYR A 148 12.76 -7.09 -4.05
C TYR A 148 13.72 -5.92 -3.91
N VAL A 149 13.27 -4.77 -4.38
CA VAL A 149 13.95 -3.48 -4.26
C VAL A 149 13.07 -2.59 -3.42
N PHE A 150 13.64 -1.94 -2.41
CA PHE A 150 12.92 -0.99 -1.59
C PHE A 150 13.65 0.35 -1.43
N ASP A 151 12.87 1.41 -1.29
CA ASP A 151 13.33 2.77 -1.05
C ASP A 151 12.76 3.26 0.28
N PRO A 152 13.57 3.28 1.35
CA PRO A 152 13.10 3.67 2.68
C PRO A 152 12.73 5.16 2.79
N THR A 153 13.13 5.98 1.81
CA THR A 153 12.69 7.39 1.72
C THR A 153 11.23 7.53 1.29
N GLN A 154 10.65 6.45 0.74
CA GLN A 154 9.23 6.43 0.43
C GLN A 154 8.39 6.29 1.71
N PRO A 155 7.14 6.80 1.68
CA PRO A 155 6.19 6.57 2.77
C PRO A 155 6.03 5.08 3.08
N VAL A 156 5.80 4.77 4.36
CA VAL A 156 5.45 3.41 4.81
C VAL A 156 4.26 2.88 3.99
N GLY A 157 4.34 1.63 3.54
CA GLY A 157 3.35 1.02 2.66
C GLY A 157 3.64 1.20 1.16
N ARG A 158 4.70 1.94 0.80
CA ARG A 158 5.15 2.20 -0.58
C ARG A 158 6.66 2.10 -0.76
N ARG A 159 7.31 1.42 0.17
CA ARG A 159 8.76 1.30 0.15
C ARG A 159 9.19 0.25 -0.86
N ILE A 160 8.38 -0.75 -1.18
CA ILE A 160 8.69 -1.77 -2.18
C ILE A 160 8.49 -1.20 -3.59
N LEU A 161 9.59 -0.91 -4.28
CA LEU A 161 9.59 -0.42 -5.66
C LEU A 161 9.41 -1.57 -6.67
N ALA A 162 9.98 -2.73 -6.36
CA ALA A 162 9.90 -3.90 -7.21
C ALA A 162 9.92 -5.15 -6.35
N ALA A 163 9.12 -6.15 -6.69
CA ALA A 163 9.24 -7.49 -6.16
C ALA A 163 9.02 -8.47 -7.30
N LYS A 164 9.86 -9.49 -7.43
CA LYS A 164 9.84 -10.49 -8.50
C LYS A 164 9.98 -11.88 -7.89
N LEU A 165 9.13 -12.80 -8.30
CA LEU A 165 9.28 -14.21 -7.95
C LEU A 165 10.52 -14.79 -8.63
N GLY A 166 11.10 -15.84 -8.03
CA GLY A 166 12.46 -16.32 -8.29
C GLY A 166 12.82 -16.76 -9.71
N ASP A 167 11.86 -16.80 -10.65
CA ASP A 167 12.12 -17.06 -12.07
C ASP A 167 12.30 -15.79 -12.91
N GLY A 168 12.18 -14.61 -12.29
CA GLY A 168 12.37 -13.30 -12.94
C GLY A 168 11.28 -12.87 -13.92
N ARG A 169 10.24 -13.68 -14.15
CA ARG A 169 9.29 -13.49 -15.25
C ARG A 169 8.11 -12.56 -14.95
N LYS A 170 7.72 -12.39 -13.68
CA LYS A 170 6.60 -11.49 -13.31
C LYS A 170 6.91 -10.66 -12.08
N LEU A 171 6.59 -9.36 -12.17
CA LEU A 171 6.49 -8.51 -10.99
C LEU A 171 5.33 -9.00 -10.13
N LEU A 172 5.54 -9.07 -8.82
CA LEU A 172 4.56 -9.55 -7.86
C LEU A 172 3.25 -8.74 -7.94
N ARG A 173 3.35 -7.43 -8.20
CA ARG A 173 2.20 -6.53 -8.42
C ARG A 173 1.37 -6.85 -9.67
N ASP A 174 1.96 -7.53 -10.64
CA ASP A 174 1.34 -7.88 -11.93
C ASP A 174 0.94 -9.37 -11.96
N TYR A 175 1.15 -10.08 -10.84
CA TYR A 175 0.80 -11.48 -10.67
C TYR A 175 -0.48 -11.57 -9.86
N PHE A 176 -1.57 -12.04 -10.48
CA PHE A 176 -2.88 -12.18 -9.84
C PHE A 176 -3.13 -13.58 -9.24
N GLY A 177 -2.06 -14.38 -9.11
CA GLY A 177 -2.12 -15.73 -8.57
C GLY A 177 -1.73 -15.83 -7.10
N GLU A 178 -1.65 -17.06 -6.62
CA GLU A 178 -1.20 -17.41 -5.27
C GLU A 178 0.25 -17.88 -5.29
N VAL A 179 0.88 -17.82 -4.12
CA VAL A 179 2.21 -18.34 -3.82
C VAL A 179 2.17 -19.11 -2.52
N VAL A 180 3.09 -20.05 -2.35
CA VAL A 180 3.34 -20.68 -1.06
C VAL A 180 4.40 -19.86 -0.34
N VAL A 181 4.00 -19.20 0.76
CA VAL A 181 4.93 -18.53 1.66
C VAL A 181 5.30 -19.48 2.77
N VAL A 182 6.58 -19.82 2.86
CA VAL A 182 7.15 -20.62 3.94
C VAL A 182 7.84 -19.70 4.92
N THR A 183 7.52 -19.81 6.20
CA THR A 183 8.02 -18.93 7.25
C THR A 183 8.10 -19.69 8.58
N ASN A 184 8.58 -19.03 9.63
CA ASN A 184 8.42 -19.51 11.00
C ASN A 184 6.98 -19.28 11.53
N ASN A 185 6.59 -20.07 12.53
CA ASN A 185 5.30 -19.98 13.23
C ASN A 185 5.05 -18.62 13.88
N PHE A 186 6.09 -17.91 14.34
CA PHE A 186 5.98 -16.57 14.92
C PHE A 186 5.38 -15.57 13.91
N VAL A 187 5.97 -15.47 12.72
CA VAL A 187 5.48 -14.63 11.61
C VAL A 187 4.18 -15.17 11.04
N ALA A 188 4.03 -16.50 10.89
CA ALA A 188 2.77 -17.11 10.43
C ALA A 188 1.59 -16.84 11.36
N GLY A 189 1.85 -16.62 12.66
CA GLY A 189 0.88 -16.21 13.66
C GLY A 189 0.56 -14.71 13.66
N GLY A 190 1.20 -13.92 12.80
CA GLY A 190 0.93 -12.49 12.64
C GLY A 190 1.78 -11.57 13.52
N ASN A 191 2.74 -12.11 14.28
CA ASN A 191 3.67 -11.31 15.05
C ASN A 191 4.55 -10.44 14.13
N ASP A 192 5.23 -9.44 14.71
CA ASP A 192 6.00 -8.44 13.95
C ASP A 192 5.18 -7.61 12.93
N GLY A 193 3.85 -7.65 13.03
CA GLY A 193 2.92 -6.93 12.16
C GLY A 193 2.48 -7.72 10.92
N TYR A 194 2.83 -9.01 10.83
CA TYR A 194 2.49 -9.88 9.70
C TYR A 194 1.04 -10.43 9.77
N ALA A 195 0.08 -9.65 10.28
CA ALA A 195 -1.31 -10.08 10.44
C ALA A 195 -1.93 -10.61 9.13
N ILE A 196 -1.51 -10.08 7.98
CA ILE A 196 -1.93 -10.56 6.66
C ILE A 196 -1.56 -12.04 6.41
N LEU A 197 -0.42 -12.51 6.94
CA LEU A 197 0.00 -13.91 6.84
C LEU A 197 -0.75 -14.81 7.83
N ALA A 198 -1.18 -14.27 8.98
CA ALA A 198 -2.03 -14.99 9.92
C ALA A 198 -3.40 -15.32 9.32
N ALA A 199 -3.97 -14.38 8.56
CA ALA A 199 -5.24 -14.54 7.86
C ALA A 199 -5.18 -15.52 6.68
N ALA A 200 -3.98 -15.82 6.16
CA ALA A 200 -3.80 -16.71 5.02
C ALA A 200 -4.02 -18.19 5.40
N PRO A 201 -4.61 -19.01 4.51
CA PRO A 201 -4.76 -20.45 4.71
C PRO A 201 -3.43 -21.15 5.00
N THR A 202 -3.42 -22.01 6.03
CA THR A 202 -2.28 -22.88 6.33
C THR A 202 -2.30 -24.12 5.44
N VAL A 203 -1.20 -24.32 4.71
CA VAL A 203 -0.98 -25.50 3.86
C VAL A 203 -0.23 -26.58 4.63
N ALA A 204 0.74 -26.17 5.45
CA ALA A 204 1.52 -27.07 6.28
C ALA A 204 1.89 -26.41 7.61
N ASN A 205 1.86 -27.19 8.69
CA ASN A 205 2.31 -26.76 10.01
C ASN A 205 3.21 -27.85 10.60
N ARG A 206 4.51 -27.59 10.66
CA ARG A 206 5.55 -28.59 10.93
C ARG A 206 6.11 -28.43 12.35
N THR A 207 5.30 -28.67 13.37
CA THR A 207 5.65 -28.43 14.79
C THR A 207 6.89 -29.19 15.28
N ASN A 208 7.31 -30.25 14.59
CA ASN A 208 8.49 -31.04 14.93
C ASN A 208 9.76 -30.64 14.15
N ASP A 209 9.65 -29.70 13.21
CA ASP A 209 10.78 -29.23 12.40
C ASP A 209 11.18 -27.83 12.85
N GLY A 210 12.03 -27.78 13.87
CA GLY A 210 12.54 -26.53 14.43
C GLY A 210 13.50 -25.80 13.48
N LEU A 211 13.46 -24.47 13.50
CA LEU A 211 14.32 -23.60 12.68
C LEU A 211 15.83 -23.91 12.85
N PRO A 212 16.39 -24.12 14.06
CA PRO A 212 17.79 -24.54 14.18
C PRO A 212 18.09 -25.89 13.53
N GLN A 213 17.16 -26.86 13.62
CA GLN A 213 17.33 -28.17 12.99
C GLN A 213 17.30 -28.05 11.46
N ILE A 214 16.41 -27.20 10.93
CA ILE A 214 16.31 -26.91 9.50
C ILE A 214 17.62 -26.33 8.97
N VAL A 215 18.15 -25.30 9.63
CA VAL A 215 19.43 -24.67 9.26
C VAL A 215 20.59 -25.66 9.39
N GLY A 216 20.65 -26.42 10.48
CA GLY A 216 21.67 -27.45 10.67
C GLY A 216 21.64 -28.54 9.59
N SER A 217 20.44 -28.98 9.20
CA SER A 217 20.26 -29.97 8.13
C SER A 217 20.70 -29.43 6.77
N TYR A 218 20.41 -28.17 6.48
CA TYR A 218 20.87 -27.49 5.26
C TYR A 218 22.40 -27.40 5.22
N LEU A 219 23.02 -26.95 6.31
CA LEU A 219 24.48 -26.84 6.43
C LEU A 219 25.17 -28.21 6.26
N ALA A 220 24.63 -29.26 6.89
CA ALA A 220 25.16 -30.61 6.75
C ALA A 220 25.04 -31.14 5.30
N ARG A 221 23.94 -30.82 4.62
CA ARG A 221 23.68 -31.27 3.25
C ARG A 221 24.55 -30.56 2.21
N PHE A 222 24.75 -29.26 2.38
CA PHE A 222 25.44 -28.41 1.38
C PHE A 222 26.87 -28.04 1.78
N SER A 223 27.44 -28.72 2.77
CA SER A 223 28.84 -28.52 3.16
C SER A 223 29.80 -28.93 2.03
N PRO A 224 30.81 -28.11 1.68
CA PRO A 224 31.09 -26.78 2.24
C PRO A 224 30.16 -25.69 1.71
N VAL A 225 29.68 -24.82 2.60
CA VAL A 225 28.85 -23.66 2.23
C VAL A 225 29.70 -22.40 2.06
N SER A 226 29.35 -21.56 1.08
CA SER A 226 29.96 -20.24 0.85
C SER A 226 28.88 -19.22 0.50
N PRO A 227 27.99 -18.88 1.45
CA PRO A 227 26.87 -17.98 1.19
C PRO A 227 27.39 -16.58 0.85
N ALA A 228 26.85 -15.99 -0.21
CA ALA A 228 27.14 -14.65 -0.66
C ALA A 228 25.82 -13.92 -0.93
N THR A 229 25.83 -12.59 -0.80
CA THR A 229 24.71 -11.77 -1.24
C THR A 229 24.62 -11.82 -2.76
N ASP A 230 23.40 -11.90 -3.28
CA ASP A 230 23.12 -12.03 -4.72
C ASP A 230 22.24 -10.89 -5.26
N GLY A 231 21.99 -9.88 -4.43
CA GLY A 231 21.20 -8.71 -4.75
C GLY A 231 19.69 -8.98 -4.73
N ARG A 232 19.24 -10.04 -4.05
CA ARG A 232 17.80 -10.34 -3.87
C ARG A 232 17.09 -9.31 -3.00
N ILE A 233 17.79 -8.55 -2.16
CA ILE A 233 17.23 -7.46 -1.36
C ILE A 233 18.05 -6.19 -1.60
N ALA A 234 17.48 -5.27 -2.36
CA ALA A 234 18.18 -4.05 -2.75
C ALA A 234 17.60 -2.83 -2.00
N ASN A 235 18.45 -2.07 -1.29
CA ASN A 235 18.06 -0.85 -0.58
C ASN A 235 18.56 0.38 -1.33
N CYS A 236 17.65 1.23 -1.78
CA CYS A 236 18.00 2.41 -2.60
C CYS A 236 18.85 3.47 -1.88
N LEU A 237 18.95 3.46 -0.55
CA LEU A 237 19.87 4.34 0.20
C LEU A 237 21.27 3.75 0.36
N LEU A 238 21.40 2.42 0.33
CA LEU A 238 22.65 1.72 0.64
C LEU A 238 23.32 1.11 -0.59
N THR A 239 22.61 1.05 -1.72
CA THR A 239 23.08 0.37 -2.92
C THR A 239 22.97 1.28 -4.14
N ALA A 240 24.12 1.73 -4.65
CA ALA A 240 24.21 2.58 -5.83
C ALA A 240 23.98 1.77 -7.12
N GLY A 241 23.53 2.45 -8.20
CA GLY A 241 23.47 1.86 -9.53
C GLY A 241 22.31 0.90 -9.82
N ILE A 242 21.37 0.70 -8.88
CA ILE A 242 20.18 -0.11 -9.12
C ILE A 242 19.23 0.66 -10.07
N PRO A 243 18.88 0.14 -11.26
CA PRO A 243 17.96 0.82 -12.18
C PRO A 243 16.63 1.16 -11.52
N ALA A 244 16.16 0.26 -10.63
CA ALA A 244 14.94 0.45 -9.87
C ALA A 244 14.96 1.61 -8.86
N CYS A 245 16.15 2.06 -8.46
CA CYS A 245 16.36 3.21 -7.58
C CYS A 245 16.57 4.52 -8.37
N GLY A 246 16.66 4.44 -9.70
CA GLY A 246 16.91 5.60 -10.57
C GLY A 246 15.65 6.45 -10.84
N PRO A 247 15.82 7.74 -11.16
CA PRO A 247 14.71 8.65 -11.46
C PRO A 247 13.77 8.15 -12.57
N ALA A 248 14.33 7.47 -13.59
CA ALA A 248 13.58 6.91 -14.71
C ALA A 248 12.67 5.73 -14.32
N TYR A 249 13.11 4.87 -13.39
CA TYR A 249 12.28 3.76 -12.92
C TYR A 249 11.23 4.21 -11.91
N LYS A 250 11.57 5.16 -11.02
CA LYS A 250 10.57 5.85 -10.17
C LYS A 250 9.48 6.51 -11.03
N LYS A 251 9.86 7.11 -12.17
CA LYS A 251 8.95 7.65 -13.20
C LYS A 251 8.13 6.56 -13.91
N ALA A 252 8.70 5.39 -14.21
CA ALA A 252 8.03 4.27 -14.88
C ALA A 252 7.13 3.41 -13.96
N LEU A 253 7.36 3.42 -12.64
CA LEU A 253 6.56 2.71 -11.64
C LEU A 253 5.29 3.46 -11.19
N GLY A 254 5.07 4.70 -11.65
CA GLY A 254 3.96 5.51 -11.16
C GLY A 254 4.23 6.14 -9.78
N VAL A 255 5.49 6.45 -9.44
CA VAL A 255 5.80 7.47 -8.41
C VAL A 255 5.53 8.85 -9.02
N SER A 256 4.28 9.05 -9.42
CA SER A 256 3.80 10.21 -10.13
C SER A 256 3.55 11.32 -9.12
N MET A 257 4.30 12.43 -9.20
CA MET A 257 3.92 13.63 -8.47
C MET A 257 2.53 14.06 -8.93
N VAL A 258 1.57 14.05 -8.01
CA VAL A 258 0.25 14.61 -8.23
C VAL A 258 0.31 16.07 -7.85
N TRP A 259 -0.03 16.97 -8.77
CA TRP A 259 -0.05 18.40 -8.47
C TRP A 259 -1.43 18.79 -7.95
N LEU A 260 -1.55 18.96 -6.63
CA LEU A 260 -2.76 19.51 -6.04
C LEU A 260 -2.68 21.03 -6.02
N THR A 261 -3.73 21.71 -6.49
CA THR A 261 -3.84 23.17 -6.30
C THR A 261 -4.41 23.47 -4.91
N ALA A 262 -4.16 24.67 -4.38
CA ALA A 262 -4.71 25.10 -3.09
C ALA A 262 -6.25 25.05 -3.08
N ASP A 263 -6.84 24.61 -1.97
CA ASP A 263 -8.28 24.74 -1.78
C ASP A 263 -8.65 26.23 -1.76
N GLN A 264 -9.72 26.60 -2.48
CA GLN A 264 -10.24 27.96 -2.49
C GLN A 264 -10.64 28.37 -1.06
N GLY A 265 -9.99 29.40 -0.50
CA GLY A 265 -10.35 29.99 0.80
C GLY A 265 -9.67 29.43 2.06
N GLN A 266 -8.58 28.65 1.95
CA GLN A 266 -7.78 28.23 3.11
C GLN A 266 -7.19 29.44 3.86
N PRO A 267 -7.35 29.55 5.20
CA PRO A 267 -6.53 30.45 6.02
C PRO A 267 -5.06 30.03 5.93
N ARG A 268 -4.14 30.99 5.89
CA ARG A 268 -2.69 30.77 5.74
C ARG A 268 -2.01 30.20 7.01
N THR A 269 -2.76 29.76 8.03
CA THR A 269 -2.21 29.38 9.34
C THR A 269 -2.32 27.87 9.63
N PRO A 270 -1.35 27.30 10.39
CA PRO A 270 -1.21 25.84 10.55
C PRO A 270 -2.25 25.14 11.43
N GLU A 271 -3.09 25.87 12.20
CA GLU A 271 -4.02 25.25 13.16
C GLU A 271 -5.48 25.07 12.69
N ALA A 272 -5.81 25.26 11.41
CA ALA A 272 -7.15 24.94 10.93
C ALA A 272 -7.36 23.41 10.97
N LYS A 273 -8.07 22.90 11.98
CA LYS A 273 -8.43 21.47 12.10
C LYS A 273 -8.94 20.97 10.75
N VAL A 274 -8.23 20.05 10.12
CA VAL A 274 -8.55 19.40 8.84
C VAL A 274 -10.05 19.12 8.64
N SER A 275 -10.70 18.60 9.68
CA SER A 275 -12.14 18.27 9.68
C SER A 275 -13.02 19.46 9.34
N TYR A 276 -12.55 20.69 9.58
CA TYR A 276 -13.24 21.94 9.28
C TYR A 276 -13.41 22.18 7.78
N VAL A 277 -12.40 21.86 6.96
CA VAL A 277 -12.39 22.19 5.52
C VAL A 277 -13.17 21.15 4.72
N VAL A 278 -12.80 19.88 4.88
CA VAL A 278 -13.41 18.76 4.13
C VAL A 278 -14.92 18.61 4.39
N ARG A 279 -15.41 19.11 5.54
CA ARG A 279 -16.83 19.04 5.95
C ARG A 279 -17.64 20.29 5.60
N ARG A 280 -17.07 21.28 4.92
CA ARG A 280 -17.74 22.55 4.63
C ARG A 280 -17.65 23.02 3.19
N GLN A 281 -16.72 22.49 2.42
CA GLN A 281 -16.49 22.93 1.06
C GLN A 281 -15.92 21.81 0.18
N GLU A 282 -15.98 22.05 -1.13
CA GLU A 282 -15.25 21.24 -2.11
C GLU A 282 -13.75 21.28 -1.82
N THR A 283 -13.09 20.13 -1.95
CA THR A 283 -11.65 20.00 -1.81
C THR A 283 -11.03 19.29 -3.00
N ASN A 284 -9.75 19.55 -3.24
CA ASN A 284 -8.96 18.83 -4.25
C ASN A 284 -8.97 17.30 -4.03
N LEU A 285 -8.86 16.84 -2.78
CA LEU A 285 -8.90 15.45 -2.38
C LEU A 285 -10.30 14.85 -2.58
N GLY A 286 -11.35 15.59 -2.23
CA GLY A 286 -12.74 15.18 -2.49
C GLY A 286 -13.01 14.98 -3.98
N ASN A 287 -12.51 15.88 -4.83
CA ASN A 287 -12.60 15.76 -6.28
C ASN A 287 -11.85 14.53 -6.81
N LEU A 288 -10.62 14.30 -6.35
CA LEU A 288 -9.84 13.13 -6.73
C LEU A 288 -10.57 11.82 -6.39
N ILE A 289 -11.12 11.71 -5.18
CA ILE A 289 -11.84 10.51 -4.74
C ILE A 289 -13.09 10.32 -5.61
N ALA A 290 -13.89 11.36 -5.78
CA ALA A 290 -15.11 11.28 -6.57
C ALA A 290 -14.83 10.88 -8.04
N ASP A 291 -13.77 11.42 -8.65
CA ASP A 291 -13.37 11.05 -10.01
C ASP A 291 -12.84 9.62 -10.11
N SER A 292 -12.12 9.18 -9.07
CA SER A 292 -11.62 7.81 -8.98
C SER A 292 -12.75 6.79 -8.87
N LEU A 293 -13.82 7.13 -8.15
CA LEU A 293 -15.04 6.32 -8.09
C LEU A 293 -15.70 6.23 -9.48
N LEU A 294 -15.91 7.36 -10.16
CA LEU A 294 -16.48 7.37 -11.52
C LEU A 294 -15.68 6.52 -12.50
N LEU A 295 -14.35 6.64 -12.47
CA LEU A 295 -13.48 5.83 -13.31
C LEU A 295 -13.62 4.33 -12.96
N THR A 296 -13.66 4.00 -11.68
CA THR A 296 -13.81 2.61 -11.23
C THR A 296 -15.12 1.99 -11.68
N ALA A 297 -16.24 2.72 -11.59
CA ALA A 297 -17.52 2.29 -12.17
C ALA A 297 -17.43 2.05 -13.69
N ARG A 298 -16.75 2.93 -14.43
CA ARG A 298 -16.59 2.76 -15.88
C ARG A 298 -15.74 1.55 -16.25
N MET A 299 -14.67 1.32 -15.50
CA MET A 299 -13.80 0.15 -15.69
C MET A 299 -14.54 -1.14 -15.34
N SER A 300 -15.35 -1.16 -14.29
CA SER A 300 -16.07 -2.36 -13.88
C SER A 300 -17.07 -2.84 -14.93
N TRP A 301 -17.61 -1.95 -15.78
CA TRP A 301 -18.51 -2.34 -16.88
C TRP A 301 -17.88 -3.25 -17.92
N THR A 302 -16.55 -3.25 -18.07
CA THR A 302 -15.87 -4.21 -18.96
C THR A 302 -15.90 -5.63 -18.41
N ARG A 303 -15.93 -5.77 -17.08
CA ARG A 303 -15.95 -7.05 -16.36
C ARG A 303 -17.36 -7.49 -15.97
N TYR A 304 -18.24 -6.53 -15.71
CA TYR A 304 -19.64 -6.70 -15.31
C TYR A 304 -20.52 -5.75 -16.13
N PRO A 305 -20.90 -6.15 -17.36
CA PRO A 305 -21.69 -5.31 -18.24
C PRO A 305 -23.00 -4.89 -17.60
N LEU A 306 -23.35 -3.61 -17.72
CA LEU A 306 -24.64 -3.10 -17.24
C LEU A 306 -25.80 -3.76 -18.01
N PRO A 307 -26.91 -4.07 -17.32
CA PRO A 307 -28.20 -4.33 -17.95
C PRO A 307 -28.59 -3.25 -18.97
N ALA A 308 -29.31 -3.63 -20.03
CA ALA A 308 -29.59 -2.73 -21.14
C ALA A 308 -30.39 -1.48 -20.72
N ASP A 309 -31.27 -1.60 -19.74
CA ASP A 309 -32.09 -0.51 -19.19
C ASP A 309 -31.30 0.49 -18.34
N LEU A 310 -30.07 0.14 -17.93
CA LEU A 310 -29.18 1.01 -17.16
C LEU A 310 -28.11 1.68 -18.04
N LYS A 311 -27.94 1.23 -19.29
CA LYS A 311 -26.98 1.82 -20.22
C LYS A 311 -27.43 3.22 -20.62
N GLY A 312 -26.52 4.19 -20.55
CA GLY A 312 -26.79 5.58 -20.93
C GLY A 312 -27.39 6.44 -19.81
N LEU A 313 -27.72 5.86 -18.64
CA LEU A 313 -28.08 6.65 -17.47
C LEU A 313 -26.90 7.52 -17.02
N PRO A 314 -27.14 8.76 -16.54
CA PRO A 314 -26.09 9.59 -15.98
C PRO A 314 -25.40 8.89 -14.80
N LEU A 315 -24.07 8.83 -14.82
CA LEU A 315 -23.26 8.32 -13.72
C LEU A 315 -22.72 9.50 -12.89
N VAL A 316 -23.03 9.50 -11.60
CA VAL A 316 -22.56 10.48 -10.62
C VAL A 316 -21.87 9.77 -9.45
N ALA A 317 -21.02 10.50 -8.75
CA ALA A 317 -20.37 10.05 -7.52
C ALA A 317 -20.75 10.97 -6.36
N LEU A 318 -21.02 10.37 -5.20
CA LEU A 318 -21.20 11.05 -3.92
C LEU A 318 -20.40 10.29 -2.87
N PHE A 319 -19.71 11.02 -2.02
CA PHE A 319 -18.94 10.46 -0.91
C PHE A 319 -19.00 11.41 0.29
N ASN A 320 -19.21 10.88 1.49
CA ASN A 320 -19.29 11.68 2.72
C ASN A 320 -17.89 12.02 3.24
N ALA A 321 -17.68 13.25 3.71
CA ALA A 321 -16.39 13.72 4.20
C ALA A 321 -15.96 13.12 5.56
N GLY A 322 -16.80 12.30 6.21
CA GLY A 322 -16.58 11.76 7.55
C GLY A 322 -15.31 10.94 7.72
N THR A 323 -14.90 10.23 6.68
CA THR A 323 -13.72 9.35 6.69
C THR A 323 -12.44 10.03 6.17
N LEU A 324 -12.52 11.30 5.77
CA LEU A 324 -11.35 12.10 5.39
C LEU A 324 -10.63 12.56 6.66
N GLN A 325 -9.41 12.06 6.84
CA GLN A 325 -8.59 12.35 8.03
C GLN A 325 -7.60 13.50 7.84
N ASP A 326 -7.32 13.91 6.60
CA ASP A 326 -6.37 14.99 6.27
C ASP A 326 -6.87 15.89 5.10
N SER A 327 -6.34 17.11 5.03
CA SER A 327 -6.43 18.00 3.86
C SER A 327 -5.03 18.15 3.31
N ILE A 328 -4.84 17.90 2.01
CA ILE A 328 -3.49 17.87 1.47
C ILE A 328 -3.09 19.26 0.95
N PRO A 329 -1.98 19.83 1.44
CA PRO A 329 -1.49 21.12 0.97
C PRO A 329 -1.23 21.15 -0.53
N ALA A 330 -1.37 22.33 -1.13
CA ALA A 330 -1.02 22.56 -2.53
C ALA A 330 0.46 22.21 -2.81
N GLY A 331 0.73 21.67 -3.99
CA GLY A 331 2.08 21.34 -4.44
C GLY A 331 2.20 19.90 -4.93
N PRO A 332 3.43 19.41 -5.14
CA PRO A 332 3.67 18.03 -5.52
C PRO A 332 3.35 17.12 -4.32
N VAL A 333 2.40 16.22 -4.51
CA VAL A 333 1.95 15.27 -3.50
C VAL A 333 2.31 13.87 -3.96
N THR A 334 2.99 13.12 -3.09
CA THR A 334 3.28 11.71 -3.37
C THR A 334 1.99 10.91 -3.27
N VAL A 335 1.87 9.87 -4.10
CA VAL A 335 0.73 8.94 -4.07
C VAL A 335 0.60 8.29 -2.66
N GLY A 336 1.65 8.29 -1.84
CA GLY A 336 1.64 7.85 -0.43
C GLY A 336 1.10 8.88 0.56
N LYS A 337 1.42 10.16 0.38
CA LYS A 337 0.76 11.24 1.13
C LYS A 337 -0.73 11.32 0.78
N LEU A 338 -1.09 11.01 -0.47
CA LEU A 338 -2.46 10.79 -0.90
C LEU A 338 -3.09 9.61 -0.16
N GLN A 339 -2.48 8.42 -0.18
CA GLN A 339 -3.02 7.24 0.51
C GLN A 339 -3.14 7.39 2.03
N GLY A 340 -2.25 8.14 2.69
CA GLY A 340 -2.39 8.44 4.12
C GLY A 340 -3.52 9.42 4.45
N ALA A 341 -3.93 10.25 3.48
CA ALA A 341 -5.06 11.16 3.60
C ALA A 341 -6.39 10.53 3.14
N LEU A 342 -6.33 9.41 2.41
CA LEU A 342 -7.50 8.63 2.02
C LEU A 342 -8.09 7.89 3.24
N PRO A 343 -9.39 7.60 3.22
CA PRO A 343 -10.01 6.75 4.23
C PRO A 343 -9.25 5.44 4.40
N TYR A 344 -9.02 5.00 5.64
CA TYR A 344 -8.81 3.59 5.95
C TYR A 344 -10.13 2.83 5.72
N SER A 345 -10.72 2.88 4.52
CA SER A 345 -12.02 2.23 4.31
C SER A 345 -11.80 0.73 4.15
N VAL A 346 -12.33 0.00 5.12
CA VAL A 346 -12.79 -1.38 4.95
C VAL A 346 -14.12 -1.43 4.17
N ASP A 347 -14.69 -0.26 3.85
CA ASP A 347 -15.93 -0.13 3.10
C ASP A 347 -15.67 -0.30 1.61
N GLY A 348 -16.36 -1.24 0.99
CA GLY A 348 -16.38 -1.42 -0.46
C GLY A 348 -17.06 -0.25 -1.19
N ILE A 349 -17.08 -0.32 -2.51
CA ILE A 349 -17.84 0.58 -3.38
C ILE A 349 -19.16 -0.06 -3.79
N THR A 350 -20.21 0.74 -3.80
CA THR A 350 -21.54 0.34 -4.25
C THR A 350 -22.05 1.30 -5.32
N ILE A 351 -22.68 0.76 -6.36
CA ILE A 351 -23.45 1.50 -7.36
C ILE A 351 -24.93 1.29 -7.08
N LYS A 352 -25.65 2.38 -6.87
CA LYS A 352 -27.09 2.43 -6.65
C LYS A 352 -27.79 3.02 -7.88
N ARG A 353 -28.99 2.53 -8.21
CA ARG A 353 -29.92 3.18 -9.14
C ARG A 353 -30.76 4.17 -8.34
N VAL A 354 -30.47 5.47 -8.45
CA VAL A 354 -31.11 6.51 -7.64
C VAL A 354 -32.00 7.40 -8.49
N THR A 355 -33.13 7.84 -7.94
CA THR A 355 -33.99 8.83 -8.60
C THR A 355 -33.42 10.23 -8.44
N ALA A 356 -33.81 11.17 -9.32
CA ALA A 356 -33.45 12.58 -9.17
C ALA A 356 -33.88 13.16 -7.81
N ALA A 357 -35.08 12.84 -7.34
CA ALA A 357 -35.57 13.26 -6.04
C ALA A 357 -34.74 12.65 -4.89
N GLY A 358 -34.37 11.36 -5.00
CA GLY A 358 -33.52 10.68 -4.02
C GLY A 358 -32.14 11.32 -3.91
N LEU A 359 -31.52 11.69 -5.03
CA LEU A 359 -30.24 12.40 -5.04
C LEU A 359 -30.34 13.80 -4.41
N VAL A 360 -31.40 14.57 -4.74
CA VAL A 360 -31.63 15.89 -4.12
C VAL A 360 -31.87 15.77 -2.62
N ALA A 361 -32.60 14.74 -2.17
CA ALA A 361 -32.79 14.47 -0.74
C ALA A 361 -31.46 14.14 -0.04
N ALA A 362 -30.62 13.31 -0.66
CA ALA A 362 -29.28 12.99 -0.15
C ALA A 362 -28.39 14.25 -0.04
N LEU A 363 -28.37 15.10 -1.06
CA LEU A 363 -27.61 16.35 -1.03
C LEU A 363 -28.13 17.33 0.03
N ASN A 364 -29.45 17.43 0.19
CA ASN A 364 -30.05 18.22 1.27
C ASN A 364 -29.67 17.69 2.66
N ASN A 365 -29.63 16.37 2.87
CA ASN A 365 -29.12 15.78 4.10
C ASN A 365 -27.66 16.20 4.33
N GLY A 366 -26.82 16.08 3.30
CA GLY A 366 -25.40 16.37 3.39
C GLY A 366 -25.08 17.82 3.79
N VAL A 367 -25.91 18.78 3.40
CA VAL A 367 -25.72 20.21 3.77
C VAL A 367 -26.56 20.67 4.97
N SER A 368 -27.43 19.83 5.51
CA SER A 368 -28.45 20.18 6.52
C SER A 368 -27.90 20.79 7.82
N ILE A 369 -26.66 20.44 8.17
CA ILE A 369 -25.98 20.93 9.37
C ILE A 369 -24.86 21.92 9.05
N TRP A 370 -24.70 22.33 7.79
CA TRP A 370 -23.56 23.16 7.36
C TRP A 370 -23.49 24.47 8.16
N GLY A 371 -22.29 24.78 8.68
CA GLY A 371 -22.04 26.01 9.46
C GLY A 371 -22.50 25.95 10.92
N THR A 372 -22.95 24.80 11.42
CA THR A 372 -23.26 24.58 12.83
C THR A 372 -22.06 23.99 13.58
N LYS A 373 -22.11 23.93 14.92
CA LYS A 373 -21.08 23.22 15.70
C LYS A 373 -20.98 21.73 15.34
N GLN A 374 -22.10 21.11 14.96
CA GLN A 374 -22.17 19.71 14.56
C GLN A 374 -21.41 19.42 13.26
N THR A 375 -21.19 20.42 12.39
CA THR A 375 -20.40 20.26 11.15
C THR A 375 -18.97 19.76 11.41
N LEU A 376 -18.42 19.98 12.61
CA LEU A 376 -17.05 19.61 12.95
C LEU A 376 -16.92 18.15 13.40
N THR A 377 -18.02 17.53 13.82
CA THR A 377 -18.06 16.17 14.38
C THR A 377 -18.80 15.19 13.49
N ASP A 378 -19.73 15.68 12.68
CA ASP A 378 -20.51 14.90 11.73
C ASP A 378 -19.90 14.87 10.32
N GLY A 379 -19.88 13.69 9.70
CA GLY A 379 -19.20 13.42 8.44
C GLY A 379 -20.04 13.68 7.18
N ARG A 380 -21.32 14.06 7.32
CA ARG A 380 -22.29 13.97 6.23
C ARG A 380 -22.06 14.88 5.03
N PHE A 381 -21.17 15.86 5.09
CA PHE A 381 -20.95 16.80 3.98
C PHE A 381 -20.51 16.05 2.71
N PRO A 382 -21.14 16.29 1.54
CA PRO A 382 -20.87 15.52 0.34
C PRO A 382 -19.70 16.10 -0.46
N GLN A 383 -18.80 15.23 -0.88
CA GLN A 383 -17.88 15.43 -2.01
C GLN A 383 -18.48 14.74 -3.24
N VAL A 384 -18.38 15.37 -4.41
CA VAL A 384 -19.19 14.98 -5.58
C VAL A 384 -18.38 14.90 -6.87
N GLY A 385 -18.82 14.05 -7.80
CA GLY A 385 -18.24 13.89 -9.13
C GLY A 385 -19.31 13.61 -10.18
N GLY A 386 -19.05 14.00 -11.43
CA GLY A 386 -20.03 13.84 -12.51
C GLY A 386 -21.24 14.76 -12.39
N MET A 387 -21.23 15.67 -11.41
CA MET A 387 -22.24 16.69 -11.17
C MET A 387 -21.64 17.91 -10.46
N LYS A 388 -22.37 19.02 -10.52
CA LYS A 388 -22.18 20.22 -9.72
C LYS A 388 -23.47 20.53 -8.97
N PHE A 389 -23.39 21.11 -7.78
CA PHE A 389 -24.57 21.60 -7.07
C PHE A 389 -24.30 22.90 -6.34
N ALA A 390 -25.36 23.68 -6.13
CA ALA A 390 -25.33 24.89 -5.32
C ALA A 390 -26.28 24.73 -4.13
N PHE A 391 -25.94 25.31 -2.98
CA PHE A 391 -26.83 25.37 -1.83
C PHE A 391 -26.76 26.73 -1.13
N ASP A 392 -27.85 27.09 -0.45
CA ASP A 392 -27.93 28.33 0.31
C ASP A 392 -27.32 28.13 1.71
N ALA A 393 -26.35 28.96 2.06
CA ALA A 393 -25.61 28.89 3.31
C ALA A 393 -26.49 29.12 4.56
N ARG A 394 -27.60 29.85 4.42
CA ARG A 394 -28.49 30.22 5.53
C ARG A 394 -29.59 29.17 5.70
N THR A 395 -30.28 28.83 4.62
CA THR A 395 -31.40 27.88 4.66
C THR A 395 -30.92 26.43 4.66
N ARG A 396 -29.66 26.17 4.27
CA ARG A 396 -29.05 24.84 4.18
C ARG A 396 -29.85 23.92 3.27
N ARG A 397 -30.30 24.49 2.16
CA ARG A 397 -31.06 23.80 1.11
C ARG A 397 -30.33 23.87 -0.20
N VAL A 398 -30.33 22.74 -0.91
CA VAL A 398 -29.86 22.66 -2.29
C VAL A 398 -30.73 23.58 -3.14
N LEU A 399 -30.08 24.41 -3.94
CA LEU A 399 -30.70 25.35 -4.87
C LEU A 399 -30.70 24.79 -6.29
N SER A 400 -29.65 24.06 -6.66
CA SER A 400 -29.55 23.47 -7.98
C SER A 400 -28.57 22.30 -8.05
N VAL A 401 -28.78 21.43 -9.02
CA VAL A 401 -27.92 20.28 -9.37
C VAL A 401 -27.80 20.24 -10.90
N HIS A 402 -26.58 20.27 -11.40
CA HIS A 402 -26.23 20.25 -12.82
C HIS A 402 -25.33 19.04 -13.11
N LEU A 403 -25.77 18.16 -14.00
CA LEU A 403 -25.06 16.93 -14.34
C LEU A 403 -23.91 17.21 -15.32
N GLY A 404 -22.89 16.36 -15.29
CA GLY A 404 -21.70 16.48 -16.15
C GLY A 404 -21.98 16.34 -17.65
N ASN A 405 -23.15 15.83 -18.03
CA ASN A 405 -23.63 15.80 -19.42
C ASN A 405 -24.32 17.10 -19.86
N GLY A 406 -24.37 18.13 -19.00
CA GLY A 406 -24.98 19.42 -19.29
C GLY A 406 -26.45 19.53 -18.87
N ALA A 407 -27.10 18.46 -18.43
CA ALA A 407 -28.50 18.47 -18.02
C ALA A 407 -28.69 19.07 -16.61
N TRP A 408 -29.73 19.89 -16.43
CA TRP A 408 -30.16 20.30 -15.10
C TRP A 408 -31.00 19.20 -14.48
N LEU A 409 -30.61 18.75 -13.30
CA LEU A 409 -31.39 17.79 -12.52
C LEU A 409 -32.39 18.52 -11.64
N PHE A 410 -31.94 19.59 -10.99
CA PHE A 410 -32.74 20.39 -10.07
C PHE A 410 -32.33 21.86 -10.20
N GLY A 411 -33.29 22.79 -10.17
CA GLY A 411 -32.99 24.22 -10.35
C GLY A 411 -32.70 24.62 -11.81
N ALA A 412 -32.33 25.90 -12.00
CA ALA A 412 -32.03 26.51 -13.30
C ALA A 412 -30.79 27.45 -13.21
N PRO A 413 -30.22 27.94 -14.34
CA PRO A 413 -28.97 28.72 -14.38
C PRO A 413 -28.97 30.04 -13.58
N ALA A 414 -30.14 30.55 -13.20
CA ALA A 414 -30.27 31.76 -12.39
C ALA A 414 -31.16 31.46 -11.15
N PRO A 415 -30.72 31.80 -9.93
CA PRO A 415 -31.53 31.60 -8.73
C PRO A 415 -32.69 32.61 -8.72
N THR A 416 -33.84 32.21 -9.22
CA THR A 416 -35.09 32.96 -9.03
C THR A 416 -35.64 32.69 -7.63
N LYS A 417 -36.43 33.62 -7.06
CA LYS A 417 -36.92 33.58 -5.67
C LYS A 417 -37.86 32.39 -5.36
N HIS A 418 -38.10 31.48 -6.30
CA HIS A 418 -39.04 30.38 -6.19
C HIS A 418 -38.34 29.03 -6.40
N HIS A 419 -38.69 28.03 -5.58
CA HIS A 419 -38.26 26.64 -5.75
C HIS A 419 -38.58 26.21 -7.19
N THR A 420 -37.54 25.98 -7.99
CA THR A 420 -37.70 25.52 -9.37
C THR A 420 -37.89 23.99 -9.34
N PRO A 421 -38.82 23.43 -10.12
CA PRO A 421 -39.06 21.98 -10.13
C PRO A 421 -37.83 21.19 -10.59
N VAL A 422 -37.79 19.91 -10.22
CA VAL A 422 -36.86 18.93 -10.78
C VAL A 422 -37.01 18.92 -12.30
N VAL A 423 -35.93 19.18 -13.03
CA VAL A 423 -35.95 19.30 -14.50
C VAL A 423 -35.64 17.96 -15.17
N TYR A 424 -34.87 17.08 -14.50
CA TYR A 424 -34.63 15.71 -14.92
C TYR A 424 -35.38 14.74 -13.99
N THR A 425 -36.35 14.00 -14.52
CA THR A 425 -37.15 13.05 -13.73
C THR A 425 -36.70 11.59 -13.86
N GLY A 426 -35.64 11.33 -14.62
CA GLY A 426 -35.13 9.98 -14.84
C GLY A 426 -34.31 9.43 -13.66
N ASP A 427 -33.95 8.17 -13.78
CA ASP A 427 -33.01 7.51 -12.88
C ASP A 427 -31.56 7.87 -13.22
N LEU A 428 -30.68 7.60 -12.26
CA LEU A 428 -29.26 7.89 -12.30
C LEU A 428 -28.52 6.68 -11.73
N LEU A 429 -27.27 6.50 -12.12
CA LEU A 429 -26.34 5.62 -11.43
C LEU A 429 -25.52 6.45 -10.46
N LEU A 430 -25.56 6.10 -9.18
CA LEU A 430 -24.75 6.72 -8.14
C LEU A 430 -23.72 5.71 -7.64
N ILE A 431 -22.43 6.01 -7.81
CA ILE A 431 -21.36 5.30 -7.10
C ILE A 431 -21.02 6.00 -5.78
N THR A 432 -20.89 5.22 -4.71
CA THR A 432 -20.54 5.68 -3.36
C THR A 432 -19.80 4.57 -2.59
N ASN A 433 -19.33 4.86 -1.37
CA ASN A 433 -18.87 3.83 -0.43
C ASN A 433 -20.07 3.04 0.17
N ASN A 434 -19.82 1.86 0.72
CA ASN A 434 -20.84 1.02 1.35
C ASN A 434 -21.52 1.74 2.53
N TYR A 435 -20.75 2.47 3.34
CA TYR A 435 -21.30 3.22 4.48
C TYR A 435 -22.46 4.15 4.10
N VAL A 436 -22.31 4.97 3.06
CA VAL A 436 -23.38 5.85 2.55
C VAL A 436 -24.45 5.04 1.81
N ALA A 437 -24.06 3.98 1.09
CA ALA A 437 -25.02 3.09 0.41
C ALA A 437 -25.97 2.38 1.38
N GLU A 438 -25.54 2.17 2.62
CA GLU A 438 -26.29 1.57 3.72
C GLU A 438 -27.01 2.61 4.60
N GLY A 439 -26.93 3.90 4.24
CA GLY A 439 -27.65 4.98 4.93
C GLY A 439 -26.89 5.65 6.07
N GLY A 440 -25.58 5.37 6.21
CA GLY A 440 -24.69 6.06 7.13
C GLY A 440 -24.78 7.59 6.98
N ASP A 441 -24.49 8.34 8.05
CA ASP A 441 -24.59 9.81 8.09
C ASP A 441 -25.98 10.38 7.67
N GLY A 442 -27.04 9.58 7.71
CA GLY A 442 -28.41 9.99 7.39
C GLY A 442 -28.76 9.92 5.90
N TYR A 443 -27.96 9.23 5.09
CA TYR A 443 -28.20 9.03 3.65
C TYR A 443 -29.30 8.00 3.33
N ALA A 444 -30.44 8.04 4.05
CA ALA A 444 -31.54 7.09 3.93
C ALA A 444 -32.15 7.01 2.51
N ALA A 445 -32.16 8.12 1.78
CA ALA A 445 -32.62 8.15 0.39
C ALA A 445 -31.75 7.28 -0.54
N ILE A 446 -30.44 7.16 -0.24
CA ILE A 446 -29.52 6.29 -0.98
C ILE A 446 -29.71 4.83 -0.55
N GLN A 447 -29.90 4.58 0.75
CA GLN A 447 -30.19 3.25 1.28
C GLN A 447 -31.43 2.62 0.64
N ALA A 448 -32.51 3.40 0.51
CA ALA A 448 -33.77 2.97 -0.08
C ALA A 448 -33.68 2.70 -1.60
N SER A 449 -32.58 3.09 -2.25
CA SER A 449 -32.39 2.92 -3.69
C SER A 449 -31.87 1.50 -4.02
N PRO A 450 -32.32 0.90 -5.15
CA PRO A 450 -31.83 -0.42 -5.58
C PRO A 450 -30.31 -0.46 -5.80
N THR A 451 -29.68 -1.55 -5.35
CA THR A 451 -28.27 -1.83 -5.64
C THR A 451 -28.14 -2.41 -7.05
N VAL A 452 -27.29 -1.79 -7.87
CA VAL A 452 -26.93 -2.23 -9.22
C VAL A 452 -25.65 -3.07 -9.19
N TYR A 453 -24.68 -2.66 -8.38
CA TYR A 453 -23.41 -3.35 -8.20
C TYR A 453 -22.92 -3.11 -6.78
N SER A 454 -22.44 -4.17 -6.12
CA SER A 454 -21.69 -4.09 -4.87
C SER A 454 -20.69 -5.24 -4.87
N GLN A 455 -19.45 -4.98 -4.51
CA GLN A 455 -18.45 -6.04 -4.33
C GLN A 455 -17.61 -5.84 -3.09
N ASP A 456 -17.53 -6.91 -2.31
CA ASP A 456 -16.64 -7.02 -1.17
C ASP A 456 -15.19 -7.07 -1.67
N GLY A 457 -14.37 -6.10 -1.25
CA GLY A 457 -12.94 -6.01 -1.61
C GLY A 457 -12.58 -4.93 -2.64
N ASP A 458 -13.55 -4.28 -3.29
CA ASP A 458 -13.31 -3.09 -4.12
C ASP A 458 -13.39 -1.83 -3.23
N PHE A 459 -12.29 -1.52 -2.54
CA PHE A 459 -12.24 -0.41 -1.59
C PHE A 459 -12.00 0.96 -2.25
N VAL A 460 -12.38 2.05 -1.56
CA VAL A 460 -12.18 3.43 -2.04
C VAL A 460 -10.70 3.74 -2.31
N ASN A 461 -9.80 3.21 -1.47
CA ASN A 461 -8.35 3.35 -1.65
C ASN A 461 -7.84 2.63 -2.93
N ALA A 462 -8.44 1.48 -3.28
CA ALA A 462 -8.12 0.71 -4.48
C ALA A 462 -8.69 1.41 -5.73
N ALA A 463 -9.87 2.03 -5.64
CA ALA A 463 -10.41 2.89 -6.69
C ALA A 463 -9.48 4.06 -7.03
N VAL A 464 -9.00 4.77 -6.00
CA VAL A 464 -8.03 5.87 -6.18
C VAL A 464 -6.69 5.34 -6.70
N ALA A 465 -6.19 4.22 -6.19
CA ALA A 465 -4.94 3.62 -6.70
C ALA A 465 -5.03 3.26 -8.20
N ARG A 466 -6.15 2.66 -8.64
CA ARG A 466 -6.39 2.35 -10.06
C ARG A 466 -6.51 3.61 -10.91
N ALA A 467 -7.16 4.65 -10.42
CA ALA A 467 -7.24 5.92 -11.13
C ALA A 467 -5.87 6.58 -11.30
N LEU A 468 -5.03 6.54 -10.27
CA LEU A 468 -3.66 7.04 -10.33
C LEU A 468 -2.77 6.24 -11.30
N GLN A 469 -3.09 4.97 -11.56
CA GLN A 469 -2.41 4.12 -12.55
C GLN A 469 -2.92 4.33 -13.98
N ALA A 470 -4.18 4.72 -14.15
CA ALA A 470 -4.83 4.88 -15.45
C ALA A 470 -4.69 6.30 -16.04
N LEU A 471 -4.39 7.31 -15.22
CA LEU A 471 -4.26 8.69 -15.67
C LEU A 471 -2.85 8.99 -16.24
N PRO A 472 -2.72 9.71 -17.36
CA PRO A 472 -1.43 10.17 -17.86
C PRO A 472 -0.82 11.20 -16.90
N VAL A 473 0.49 11.11 -16.66
CA VAL A 473 1.22 11.89 -15.66
C VAL A 473 2.18 12.86 -16.38
N PRO A 474 2.29 14.13 -15.95
CA PRO A 474 1.69 14.73 -14.75
C PRO A 474 0.19 15.05 -14.91
N PHE A 475 -0.59 14.84 -13.84
CA PHE A 475 -1.98 15.31 -13.76
C PHE A 475 -2.15 16.23 -12.54
N SER A 476 -3.05 17.20 -12.67
CA SER A 476 -3.39 18.14 -11.60
C SER A 476 -4.84 17.97 -11.17
N VAL A 477 -5.07 17.97 -9.87
CA VAL A 477 -6.43 17.97 -9.30
C VAL A 477 -6.60 19.23 -8.46
N GLY A 478 -7.54 20.05 -8.90
CA GLY A 478 -7.95 21.25 -8.20
C GLY A 478 -9.44 21.24 -7.90
N THR A 479 -9.90 22.28 -7.21
CA THR A 479 -11.33 22.57 -7.15
C THR A 479 -11.83 22.99 -8.54
N GLN A 480 -13.03 22.56 -8.89
CA GLN A 480 -13.65 22.78 -10.20
C GLN A 480 -15.00 23.52 -10.09
N GLY A 481 -15.32 24.02 -8.90
CA GLY A 481 -16.59 24.65 -8.59
C GLY A 481 -17.75 23.65 -8.67
N ARG A 482 -17.52 22.40 -8.27
CA ARG A 482 -18.57 21.38 -8.14
C ARG A 482 -19.51 21.69 -7.00
N ILE A 483 -19.08 22.41 -5.98
CA ILE A 483 -19.92 22.80 -4.85
C ILE A 483 -19.92 24.31 -4.69
N THR A 484 -21.06 24.94 -4.97
CA THR A 484 -21.23 26.40 -4.83
C THR A 484 -22.00 26.74 -3.55
N ILE A 485 -21.36 27.52 -2.68
CA ILE A 485 -21.98 28.00 -1.43
C ILE A 485 -22.52 29.41 -1.67
N VAL A 486 -23.84 29.56 -1.72
CA VAL A 486 -24.47 30.86 -1.94
C VAL A 486 -24.65 31.56 -0.59
N LYS A 487 -23.84 32.61 -0.36
CA LYS A 487 -23.98 33.54 0.77
C LYS A 487 -24.63 34.82 0.23
N ARG A 488 -25.93 35.03 0.44
CA ARG A 488 -26.56 36.31 0.04
C ARG A 488 -25.92 37.46 0.85
N ARG A 489 -25.34 38.46 0.17
CA ARG A 489 -25.04 39.76 0.80
C ARG A 489 -26.36 40.46 1.10
N HIS A 490 -26.43 41.18 2.20
CA HIS A 490 -27.46 42.21 2.39
C HIS A 490 -27.38 43.15 1.18
N GLN A 491 -28.41 43.13 0.33
CA GLN A 491 -28.80 44.34 -0.37
C GLN A 491 -29.49 45.19 0.70
N HIS A 492 -28.77 46.21 1.17
CA HIS A 492 -29.39 47.34 1.85
C HIS A 492 -30.17 48.16 0.84
#